data_AF-M7TAN8-F1
#
_entry.id   AF-M7TAN8-F1
#
_cell.length_a   1.000
_cell.length_b   1.000
_cell.length_c   1.000
_cell.angle_alpha   90.00
_cell.angle_beta   90.00
_cell.angle_gamma   90.00
#
_symmetry.space_group_name_H-M   'P 1'
#
loop_
_entity.id
_entity.type
_entity.pdbx_description
1 polymer ?
#
loop_
_entity_poly.entity_id
_entity_poly.type
_entity_poly.pdbx_seq_one_letter_code
_entity_poly.pdbx_strand_id
1 'polypeptide(L)'
;MTVREFMNYLEFIEHAPENLQFFLWFRDYTSRFEKSKPCNPFSTPPATASSERQASSSSECQNDSAVGFDDAAYDKRPMTTLAVKTTIDSPPRVTAPWETGFDKEAKSLMEVRAAAQDSYSSIAQQAFSRAGIPIPDINLPYRDEIDRIIAIYIADNGPRQLNLSSRQRTTLLERLSTTTHPTAFQPIVETVESSLRHQAHPNFIRWSICNGNKPRQMFAKGLGVALIIFGFLYAILTTLSNMSRGWRAFSALFWILGISTLYAAFRGMCVVLHGLHHRHLRPWELWESEDSAMYLDDTSGSGKYEEYPWVKKYEKRFVIRKIFDREVWVQEPALRQIQDIIFLQSLLVGTGVAVVLTIIFLAVPRGGLF
;
A
#
# COMPACT_ATOMS: atom_id res chain seq x y z
N MET A 1 9.22 6.18 0.10
CA MET A 1 7.89 5.57 -0.14
C MET A 1 6.84 6.58 0.24
N THR A 2 5.74 6.70 -0.48
CA THR A 2 4.72 7.75 -0.22
C THR A 2 3.40 7.18 0.31
N VAL A 3 2.59 8.04 0.97
CA VAL A 3 1.22 7.68 1.38
C VAL A 3 0.37 7.25 0.19
N ARG A 4 0.59 7.85 -0.99
CA ARG A 4 -0.07 7.45 -2.24
C ARG A 4 0.28 6.03 -2.66
N GLU A 5 1.57 5.66 -2.59
CA GLU A 5 1.99 4.28 -2.89
C GLU A 5 1.37 3.27 -1.92
N PHE A 6 1.27 3.63 -0.63
CA PHE A 6 0.61 2.78 0.36
C PHE A 6 -0.89 2.68 0.12
N MET A 7 -1.55 3.79 -0.22
CA MET A 7 -2.97 3.82 -0.58
C MET A 7 -3.29 2.93 -1.79
N ASN A 8 -2.50 3.07 -2.86
CA ASN A 8 -2.64 2.25 -4.07
C ASN A 8 -2.41 0.75 -3.76
N TYR A 9 -1.48 0.43 -2.87
CA TYR A 9 -1.28 -0.94 -2.41
C TYR A 9 -2.51 -1.48 -1.68
N LEU A 10 -3.09 -0.70 -0.76
CA LEU A 10 -4.29 -1.12 -0.03
C LEU A 10 -5.50 -1.29 -0.95
N GLU A 11 -5.62 -0.46 -1.98
CA GLU A 11 -6.73 -0.52 -2.93
C GLU A 11 -6.59 -1.70 -3.92
N PHE A 12 -5.43 -1.84 -4.55
CA PHE A 12 -5.24 -2.79 -5.66
C PHE A 12 -4.68 -4.15 -5.26
N ILE A 13 -4.07 -4.28 -4.07
CA ILE A 13 -3.40 -5.51 -3.63
C ILE A 13 -4.06 -6.09 -2.38
N GLU A 14 -4.22 -5.30 -1.32
CA GLU A 14 -4.82 -5.78 -0.06
C GLU A 14 -6.35 -5.71 -0.07
N HIS A 15 -6.93 -4.91 -0.96
CA HIS A 15 -8.37 -4.63 -1.06
C HIS A 15 -9.01 -4.15 0.25
N ALA A 16 -8.25 -3.42 1.07
CA ALA A 16 -8.69 -2.85 2.35
C ALA A 16 -8.30 -1.36 2.51
N PRO A 17 -8.69 -0.47 1.58
CA PRO A 17 -8.35 0.96 1.62
C PRO A 17 -9.03 1.72 2.78
N GLU A 18 -10.12 1.19 3.33
CA GLU A 18 -11.00 1.88 4.27
C GLU A 18 -10.31 2.33 5.55
N ASN A 19 -9.39 1.51 6.07
CA ASN A 19 -8.65 1.82 7.30
C ASN A 19 -7.78 3.08 7.13
N LEU A 20 -7.03 3.16 6.03
CA LEU A 20 -6.16 4.31 5.78
C LEU A 20 -6.98 5.57 5.46
N GLN A 21 -8.05 5.44 4.68
CA GLN A 21 -8.93 6.56 4.36
C GLN A 21 -9.61 7.12 5.60
N PHE A 22 -10.15 6.25 6.46
CA PHE A 22 -10.74 6.65 7.73
C PHE A 22 -9.71 7.32 8.65
N PHE A 23 -8.51 6.78 8.76
CA PHE A 23 -7.43 7.37 9.56
C PHE A 23 -7.02 8.77 9.05
N LEU A 24 -6.87 8.93 7.74
CA LEU A 24 -6.54 10.23 7.13
C LEU A 24 -7.66 11.25 7.31
N TRP A 25 -8.93 10.82 7.15
CA TRP A 25 -10.09 11.65 7.47
C TRP A 25 -10.08 12.08 8.94
N PHE A 26 -9.88 11.15 9.88
CA PHE A 26 -9.89 11.45 11.31
C PHE A 26 -8.81 12.47 11.70
N ARG A 27 -7.62 12.35 11.12
CA ARG A 27 -6.52 13.31 11.34
C ARG A 27 -6.89 14.71 10.86
N ASP A 28 -7.49 14.81 9.67
CA ASP A 28 -7.96 16.09 9.12
C ASP A 28 -9.12 16.66 9.95
N TYR A 29 -10.09 15.81 10.30
CA TYR A 29 -11.23 16.16 11.16
C TYR A 29 -10.77 16.75 12.49
N THR A 30 -9.83 16.10 13.16
CA THR A 30 -9.24 16.57 14.42
C THR A 30 -8.58 17.92 14.24
N SER A 31 -7.77 18.09 13.18
CA SER A 31 -7.13 19.38 12.88
C SER A 31 -8.15 20.50 12.64
N ARG A 32 -9.24 20.23 11.92
CA ARG A 32 -10.31 21.20 11.67
C ARG A 32 -11.09 21.54 12.93
N PHE A 33 -11.38 20.54 13.75
CA PHE A 33 -12.11 20.71 15.01
C PHE A 33 -11.30 21.55 16.02
N GLU A 34 -9.98 21.31 16.11
CA GLU A 34 -9.07 22.09 16.96
C GLU A 34 -8.95 23.55 16.51
N LYS A 35 -8.95 23.78 15.19
CA LYS A 35 -8.89 25.14 14.63
C LYS A 35 -10.17 25.93 14.86
N SER A 36 -11.34 25.27 14.78
CA SER A 36 -12.63 25.95 14.91
C SER A 36 -13.05 26.20 16.35
N LYS A 37 -12.51 25.45 17.33
CA LYS A 37 -12.86 25.50 18.78
C LYS A 37 -14.32 25.94 18.98
N PRO A 38 -15.30 25.06 18.65
CA PRO A 38 -16.69 25.45 18.72
C PRO A 38 -17.04 25.84 20.16
N CYS A 39 -17.57 27.04 20.36
CA CYS A 39 -17.91 27.63 21.66
C CYS A 39 -19.04 26.87 22.41
N ASN A 40 -19.57 25.79 21.84
CA ASN A 40 -20.68 25.02 22.38
C ASN A 40 -20.25 24.06 23.51
N PRO A 41 -21.08 23.89 24.56
CA PRO A 41 -20.80 23.00 25.69
C PRO A 41 -20.72 21.52 25.31
N PHE A 42 -21.30 21.14 24.17
CA PHE A 42 -21.29 19.77 23.63
C PHE A 42 -19.96 19.39 22.93
N SER A 43 -19.02 20.33 22.81
CA SER A 43 -17.63 20.08 22.42
C SER A 43 -16.80 19.47 23.56
N THR A 44 -17.39 19.22 24.73
CA THR A 44 -16.67 18.61 25.86
C THR A 44 -16.39 17.12 25.58
N PRO A 45 -15.21 16.59 25.99
CA PRO A 45 -14.90 15.18 25.83
C PRO A 45 -15.95 14.30 26.51
N PRO A 46 -16.29 13.12 25.96
CA PRO A 46 -17.23 12.22 26.60
C PRO A 46 -16.74 11.82 28.00
N ALA A 47 -17.65 11.75 28.98
CA ALA A 47 -17.35 11.55 30.41
C ALA A 47 -16.51 10.29 30.74
N THR A 48 -16.43 9.33 29.82
CA THR A 48 -15.61 8.12 29.97
C THR A 48 -14.12 8.34 29.73
N ALA A 49 -13.71 9.39 28.99
CA ALA A 49 -12.31 9.59 28.59
C ALA A 49 -11.37 9.98 29.74
N SER A 50 -11.89 10.54 30.83
CA SER A 50 -11.13 10.91 32.02
C SER A 50 -10.82 9.73 32.94
N SER A 51 -11.62 8.64 32.90
CA SER A 51 -11.40 7.47 33.75
C SER A 51 -10.39 6.47 33.19
N GLU A 52 -10.27 6.33 31.87
CA GLU A 52 -9.35 5.37 31.23
C GLU A 52 -7.87 5.84 31.28
N ARG A 53 -7.62 7.16 31.31
CA ARG A 53 -6.26 7.72 31.39
C ARG A 53 -5.59 7.54 32.76
N GLN A 54 -6.37 7.31 33.83
CA GLN A 54 -5.80 7.08 35.18
C GLN A 54 -5.46 5.60 35.45
N ALA A 55 -5.96 4.66 34.64
CA ALA A 55 -5.70 3.23 34.83
C ALA A 55 -4.44 2.73 34.08
N SER A 56 -3.83 3.54 33.22
CA SER A 56 -2.72 3.14 32.33
C SER A 56 -1.35 3.72 32.71
N SER A 57 -1.24 4.48 33.80
CA SER A 57 0.05 4.98 34.32
C SER A 57 0.70 4.00 35.29
N SER A 58 1.13 2.83 34.81
CA SER A 58 2.19 2.03 35.45
C SER A 58 2.56 0.83 34.58
N SER A 59 3.49 1.03 33.64
CA SER A 59 4.51 0.06 33.23
C SER A 59 5.40 0.70 32.18
N GLU A 60 6.50 1.29 32.63
CA GLU A 60 7.65 1.59 31.79
C GLU A 60 8.29 0.26 31.33
N CYS A 61 8.38 0.06 30.02
CA CYS A 61 9.41 -0.78 29.42
C CYS A 61 9.91 -0.04 28.18
N GLN A 62 11.11 0.52 28.31
CA GLN A 62 11.93 1.00 27.20
C GLN A 62 12.23 -0.16 26.25
N ASN A 63 12.12 0.08 24.93
CA ASN A 63 13.08 -0.45 23.96
C ASN A 63 13.06 0.38 22.67
N ASP A 64 14.24 0.92 22.39
CA ASP A 64 14.63 1.65 21.20
C ASP A 64 14.52 0.78 19.93
N SER A 65 14.03 1.40 18.85
CA SER A 65 14.41 1.24 17.43
C SER A 65 13.21 1.57 16.52
N ALA A 66 12.78 2.83 16.52
CA ALA A 66 11.89 3.37 15.49
C ALA A 66 12.71 4.29 14.59
N VAL A 67 12.96 3.84 13.36
CA VAL A 67 13.52 4.70 12.30
C VAL A 67 12.46 5.75 11.99
N GLY A 68 12.75 6.99 12.38
CA GLY A 68 11.91 8.15 12.10
C GLY A 68 11.85 8.43 10.60
N PHE A 69 10.64 8.74 10.11
CA PHE A 69 10.46 9.41 8.84
C PHE A 69 10.84 10.88 9.05
N ASP A 70 12.02 11.27 8.56
CA ASP A 70 12.44 12.68 8.51
C ASP A 70 11.71 13.40 7.37
N ASP A 71 10.80 14.29 7.75
CA ASP A 71 9.99 15.12 6.86
C ASP A 71 10.66 16.50 6.69
N ALA A 72 11.89 16.51 6.17
CA ALA A 72 12.67 17.75 6.00
C ALA A 72 13.58 17.71 4.76
N ALA A 73 12.99 17.87 3.57
CA ALA A 73 13.71 18.33 2.37
C ALA A 73 12.73 18.94 1.34
N TYR A 74 12.24 20.14 1.62
CA TYR A 74 11.53 20.96 0.64
C TYR A 74 12.58 21.65 -0.25
N ASP A 75 12.95 21.02 -1.37
CA ASP A 75 13.86 21.64 -2.34
C ASP A 75 13.10 22.64 -3.22
N LYS A 76 13.66 23.84 -3.32
CA LYS A 76 13.09 25.01 -4.01
C LYS A 76 13.47 24.97 -5.48
N ARG A 77 12.49 25.05 -6.40
CA ARG A 77 12.61 25.72 -7.71
C ARG A 77 11.22 25.96 -8.34
N PRO A 78 11.07 27.00 -9.18
CA PRO A 78 9.86 27.82 -9.22
C PRO A 78 8.80 27.28 -10.18
N MET A 79 7.55 27.25 -9.71
CA MET A 79 6.39 27.08 -10.56
C MET A 79 5.94 28.47 -11.04
N THR A 80 5.93 28.65 -12.36
CA THR A 80 5.53 29.88 -13.04
C THR A 80 4.13 30.30 -12.61
N THR A 81 4.06 31.49 -12.01
CA THR A 81 2.83 32.20 -11.62
C THR A 81 1.92 32.44 -12.83
N LEU A 82 0.69 31.90 -12.78
CA LEU A 82 -0.46 32.50 -13.43
C LEU A 82 -1.38 33.06 -12.34
N ALA A 83 -1.41 34.38 -12.26
CA ALA A 83 -2.23 35.14 -11.35
C ALA A 83 -3.72 34.96 -11.71
N VAL A 84 -4.54 34.58 -10.74
CA VAL A 84 -5.98 34.85 -10.76
C VAL A 84 -6.32 35.59 -9.49
N LYS A 85 -6.71 36.86 -9.69
CA LYS A 85 -7.21 37.77 -8.67
C LYS A 85 -8.72 37.62 -8.62
N THR A 86 -9.26 37.16 -7.50
CA THR A 86 -10.65 37.46 -7.12
C THR A 86 -10.84 37.31 -5.61
N THR A 87 -11.14 38.44 -4.99
CA THR A 87 -11.84 38.65 -3.71
C THR A 87 -13.18 37.91 -3.67
N ILE A 88 -13.53 37.31 -2.52
CA ILE A 88 -14.80 37.41 -1.76
C ILE A 88 -14.82 36.31 -0.66
N ASP A 89 -15.17 36.70 0.56
CA ASP A 89 -15.30 35.90 1.79
C ASP A 89 -16.23 34.67 1.67
N SER A 90 -15.70 33.49 2.00
CA SER A 90 -16.44 32.30 2.50
C SER A 90 -15.45 31.25 3.04
N PRO A 91 -15.75 30.52 4.13
CA PRO A 91 -14.80 29.59 4.75
C PRO A 91 -14.57 28.34 3.87
N PRO A 92 -13.34 27.79 3.83
CA PRO A 92 -13.01 26.69 2.93
C PRO A 92 -13.57 25.37 3.46
N ARG A 93 -14.44 24.72 2.68
CA ARG A 93 -14.97 23.38 2.91
C ARG A 93 -14.16 22.40 2.05
N VAL A 94 -13.30 21.58 2.66
CA VAL A 94 -12.35 20.72 1.94
C VAL A 94 -12.94 19.31 1.74
N THR A 95 -13.05 18.93 0.47
CA THR A 95 -13.20 17.58 -0.07
C THR A 95 -11.86 16.83 0.06
N ALA A 96 -11.88 15.54 0.36
CA ALA A 96 -10.67 14.77 0.59
C ALA A 96 -9.82 14.66 -0.69
N PRO A 97 -8.48 14.49 -0.62
CA PRO A 97 -7.58 14.45 -1.78
C PRO A 97 -7.86 13.38 -2.86
N TRP A 98 -8.76 12.42 -2.63
CA TRP A 98 -9.22 11.43 -3.63
C TRP A 98 -10.57 11.79 -4.26
N GLU A 99 -11.20 12.89 -3.85
CA GLU A 99 -12.41 13.46 -4.44
C GLU A 99 -12.08 14.56 -5.48
N THR A 100 -10.79 14.86 -5.72
CA THR A 100 -10.31 15.98 -6.55
C THR A 100 -10.45 15.78 -8.07
N GLY A 101 -11.41 14.98 -8.51
CA GLY A 101 -11.72 14.77 -9.94
C GLY A 101 -12.86 15.63 -10.48
N PHE A 102 -13.56 16.41 -9.65
CA PHE A 102 -14.84 17.03 -10.02
C PHE A 102 -14.90 18.52 -9.73
N ASP A 103 -14.06 19.32 -10.38
CA ASP A 103 -14.13 20.78 -10.32
C ASP A 103 -14.59 21.36 -11.66
N LYS A 104 -15.87 21.15 -12.03
CA LYS A 104 -16.60 22.01 -13.00
C LYS A 104 -18.11 21.72 -13.18
N GLU A 105 -18.88 21.58 -12.10
CA GLU A 105 -20.36 21.62 -12.25
C GLU A 105 -21.11 22.05 -10.99
N ALA A 106 -20.83 23.28 -10.54
CA ALA A 106 -21.23 23.80 -9.23
C ALA A 106 -22.75 23.89 -8.95
N LYS A 107 -23.63 23.70 -9.96
CA LYS A 107 -25.09 23.74 -9.77
C LYS A 107 -25.75 22.35 -9.71
N SER A 108 -25.38 21.41 -10.60
CA SER A 108 -25.91 20.03 -10.55
C SER A 108 -25.31 19.23 -9.39
N LEU A 109 -24.05 19.46 -9.05
CA LEU A 109 -23.40 18.85 -7.89
C LEU A 109 -24.04 19.27 -6.57
N MET A 110 -24.65 20.45 -6.47
CA MET A 110 -25.26 20.92 -5.23
C MET A 110 -26.58 20.20 -4.94
N GLU A 111 -27.41 19.96 -5.95
CA GLU A 111 -28.64 19.14 -5.85
C GLU A 111 -28.31 17.66 -5.61
N VAL A 112 -27.35 17.10 -6.35
CA VAL A 112 -26.90 15.71 -6.15
C VAL A 112 -26.27 15.52 -4.77
N ARG A 113 -25.53 16.52 -4.26
CA ARG A 113 -24.95 16.51 -2.92
C ARG A 113 -25.99 16.64 -1.82
N ALA A 114 -27.05 17.44 -2.02
CA ALA A 114 -28.16 17.53 -1.07
C ALA A 114 -28.90 16.18 -0.98
N ALA A 115 -29.27 15.60 -2.13
CA ALA A 115 -29.93 14.29 -2.18
C ALA A 115 -29.06 13.16 -1.59
N ALA A 116 -27.75 13.18 -1.85
CA ALA A 116 -26.81 12.22 -1.24
C ALA A 116 -26.66 12.45 0.27
N GLN A 117 -26.67 13.70 0.73
CA GLN A 117 -26.59 14.03 2.15
C GLN A 117 -27.83 13.57 2.91
N ASP A 118 -29.03 13.76 2.34
CA ASP A 118 -30.28 13.25 2.90
C ASP A 118 -30.26 11.71 2.99
N SER A 119 -29.69 11.05 1.97
CA SER A 119 -29.47 9.61 1.97
C SER A 119 -28.54 9.17 3.11
N TYR A 120 -27.39 9.82 3.29
CA TYR A 120 -26.45 9.48 4.38
C TYR A 120 -27.05 9.72 5.78
N SER A 121 -27.77 10.81 5.99
CA SER A 121 -28.42 11.06 7.29
C SER A 121 -29.48 10.01 7.59
N SER A 122 -30.26 9.59 6.59
CA SER A 122 -31.24 8.51 6.77
C SER A 122 -30.60 7.18 7.17
N ILE A 123 -29.45 6.82 6.56
CA ILE A 123 -28.68 5.61 6.91
C ILE A 123 -28.11 5.72 8.32
N ALA A 124 -27.57 6.90 8.70
CA ALA A 124 -27.06 7.14 10.04
C ALA A 124 -28.17 7.01 11.10
N GLN A 125 -29.34 7.63 10.87
CA GLN A 125 -30.51 7.51 11.74
C GLN A 125 -30.99 6.06 11.87
N GLN A 126 -30.97 5.30 10.77
CA GLN A 126 -31.27 3.88 10.80
C GLN A 126 -30.25 3.11 11.65
N ALA A 127 -28.95 3.44 11.57
CA ALA A 127 -27.91 2.82 12.40
C ALA A 127 -28.13 3.07 13.89
N PHE A 128 -28.47 4.29 14.30
CA PHE A 128 -28.85 4.60 15.69
C PHE A 128 -30.08 3.82 16.14
N SER A 129 -31.13 3.81 15.29
CA SER A 129 -32.39 3.11 15.59
C SER A 129 -32.19 1.61 15.76
N ARG A 130 -31.37 0.98 14.92
CA ARG A 130 -31.01 -0.45 15.02
C ARG A 130 -30.23 -0.77 16.29
N ALA A 131 -29.39 0.16 16.75
CA ALA A 131 -28.64 0.02 17.99
C ALA A 131 -29.48 0.30 19.25
N GLY A 132 -30.73 0.76 19.10
CA GLY A 132 -31.58 1.17 20.22
C GLY A 132 -31.11 2.46 20.90
N ILE A 133 -30.33 3.28 20.20
CA ILE A 133 -29.72 4.51 20.72
C ILE A 133 -30.58 5.70 20.26
N PRO A 134 -30.86 6.70 21.13
CA PRO A 134 -31.62 7.88 20.74
C PRO A 134 -30.91 8.64 19.62
N ILE A 135 -31.71 9.21 18.70
CA ILE A 135 -31.20 10.00 17.60
C ILE A 135 -30.54 11.27 18.17
N PRO A 136 -29.31 11.62 17.77
CA PRO A 136 -28.60 12.78 18.32
C PRO A 136 -29.23 14.11 17.89
N ASP A 137 -29.01 15.17 18.68
CA ASP A 137 -29.44 16.53 18.35
C ASP A 137 -28.85 17.02 17.00
N ILE A 138 -29.67 17.70 16.22
CA ILE A 138 -29.33 18.26 14.90
C ILE A 138 -28.37 19.46 15.08
N ASN A 139 -28.38 20.13 16.24
CA ASN A 139 -27.57 21.32 16.50
C ASN A 139 -26.07 21.06 16.81
N LEU A 140 -25.63 19.79 16.78
CA LEU A 140 -24.23 19.45 17.04
C LEU A 140 -23.30 19.93 15.91
N PRO A 141 -22.10 20.45 16.23
CA PRO A 141 -21.17 20.92 15.20
C PRO A 141 -20.66 19.76 14.34
N TYR A 142 -20.47 19.98 13.05
CA TYR A 142 -20.03 18.98 12.06
C TYR A 142 -20.94 17.75 11.93
N ARG A 143 -22.21 17.84 12.34
CA ARG A 143 -23.13 16.69 12.37
C ARG A 143 -23.30 16.01 11.00
N ASP A 144 -23.45 16.81 9.94
CA ASP A 144 -23.52 16.36 8.55
C ASP A 144 -22.36 15.44 8.14
N GLU A 145 -21.15 15.78 8.62
CA GLU A 145 -19.94 15.02 8.32
C GLU A 145 -19.91 13.72 9.11
N ILE A 146 -20.35 13.75 10.38
CA ILE A 146 -20.45 12.55 11.22
C ILE A 146 -21.47 11.56 10.65
N ASP A 147 -22.66 12.01 10.25
CA ASP A 147 -23.68 11.16 9.63
C ASP A 147 -23.14 10.47 8.37
N ARG A 148 -22.38 11.20 7.55
CA ARG A 148 -21.70 10.64 6.37
C ARG A 148 -20.69 9.55 6.75
N ILE A 149 -19.85 9.81 7.76
CA ILE A 149 -18.85 8.83 8.21
C ILE A 149 -19.51 7.61 8.82
N ILE A 150 -20.61 7.79 9.55
CA ILE A 150 -21.41 6.67 10.06
C ILE A 150 -21.92 5.84 8.88
N ALA A 151 -22.54 6.47 7.88
CA ALA A 151 -23.10 5.75 6.74
C ALA A 151 -22.03 5.00 5.90
N ILE A 152 -20.83 5.57 5.75
CA ILE A 152 -19.77 4.99 4.91
C ILE A 152 -18.99 3.89 5.64
N TYR A 153 -18.57 4.15 6.89
CA TYR A 153 -17.56 3.35 7.59
C TYR A 153 -18.10 2.55 8.79
N ILE A 154 -19.22 2.97 9.40
CA ILE A 154 -19.67 2.41 10.68
C ILE A 154 -20.93 1.56 10.52
N ALA A 155 -21.88 2.01 9.71
CA ALA A 155 -23.16 1.35 9.48
C ALA A 155 -22.98 -0.05 8.89
N ASP A 156 -23.89 -0.96 9.25
CA ASP A 156 -23.89 -2.31 8.71
C ASP A 156 -24.15 -2.27 7.19
N ASN A 157 -23.31 -2.94 6.41
CA ASN A 157 -23.28 -2.91 4.95
C ASN A 157 -22.95 -1.53 4.37
N GLY A 158 -22.26 -0.67 5.13
CA GLY A 158 -21.66 0.55 4.60
C GLY A 158 -20.68 0.23 3.46
N PRO A 159 -20.56 1.09 2.44
CA PRO A 159 -19.72 0.84 1.27
C PRO A 159 -18.24 0.65 1.59
N ARG A 160 -17.76 1.19 2.72
CA ARG A 160 -16.38 1.04 3.22
C ARG A 160 -16.40 0.69 4.70
N GLN A 161 -17.29 -0.21 5.08
CA GLN A 161 -17.48 -0.62 6.47
C GLN A 161 -16.16 -1.10 7.09
N LEU A 162 -15.77 -0.48 8.20
CA LEU A 162 -14.60 -0.88 8.98
C LEU A 162 -14.86 -2.21 9.67
N ASN A 163 -13.80 -3.00 9.84
CA ASN A 163 -13.83 -4.28 10.56
C ASN A 163 -13.88 -4.04 12.08
N LEU A 164 -15.03 -3.59 12.57
CA LEU A 164 -15.29 -3.30 13.99
C LEU A 164 -16.22 -4.35 14.60
N SER A 165 -15.94 -4.70 15.86
CA SER A 165 -16.86 -5.53 16.65
C SER A 165 -18.18 -4.80 16.89
N SER A 166 -19.28 -5.54 17.07
CA SER A 166 -20.59 -4.96 17.36
C SER A 166 -20.56 -4.06 18.60
N ARG A 167 -19.78 -4.45 19.62
CA ARG A 167 -19.58 -3.64 20.83
C ARG A 167 -18.94 -2.29 20.52
N GLN A 168 -17.84 -2.28 19.75
CA GLN A 168 -17.16 -1.04 19.34
C GLN A 168 -18.10 -0.12 18.55
N ARG A 169 -18.88 -0.68 17.62
CA ARG A 169 -19.87 0.06 16.84
C ARG A 169 -20.93 0.71 17.74
N THR A 170 -21.55 -0.06 18.63
CA THR A 170 -22.59 0.44 19.54
C THR A 170 -22.04 1.50 20.50
N THR A 171 -20.87 1.28 21.10
CA THR A 171 -20.23 2.27 21.99
C THR A 171 -19.85 3.55 21.25
N LEU A 172 -19.41 3.46 19.99
CA LEU A 172 -19.15 4.65 19.18
C LEU A 172 -20.45 5.42 18.91
N LEU A 173 -21.51 4.74 18.47
CA LEU A 173 -22.80 5.37 18.22
C LEU A 173 -23.34 6.03 19.51
N GLU A 174 -23.20 5.39 20.66
CA GLU A 174 -23.60 5.97 21.94
C GLU A 174 -22.86 7.29 22.23
N ARG A 175 -21.54 7.33 22.01
CA ARG A 175 -20.75 8.56 22.16
C ARG A 175 -21.17 9.63 21.15
N LEU A 176 -21.35 9.24 19.89
CA LEU A 176 -21.79 10.15 18.82
C LEU A 176 -23.23 10.65 18.99
N SER A 177 -24.02 10.01 19.86
CA SER A 177 -25.35 10.50 20.23
C SER A 177 -25.33 11.77 21.09
N THR A 178 -24.19 12.04 21.75
CA THR A 178 -24.06 13.14 22.71
C THR A 178 -23.03 14.18 22.31
N THR A 179 -21.99 13.79 21.56
CA THR A 179 -20.91 14.69 21.18
C THR A 179 -20.36 14.37 19.80
N THR A 180 -19.83 15.40 19.12
CA THR A 180 -19.05 15.26 17.90
C THR A 180 -17.55 15.46 18.16
N HIS A 181 -17.10 15.53 19.41
CA HIS A 181 -15.69 15.72 19.73
C HIS A 181 -14.82 14.56 19.18
N PRO A 182 -13.63 14.81 18.59
CA PRO A 182 -12.77 13.78 18.00
C PRO A 182 -12.44 12.60 18.95
N THR A 183 -12.33 12.85 20.25
CA THR A 183 -12.10 11.81 21.28
C THR A 183 -13.18 10.72 21.30
N ALA A 184 -14.39 10.98 20.78
CA ALA A 184 -15.42 9.94 20.64
C ALA A 184 -14.93 8.76 19.77
N PHE A 185 -14.13 9.04 18.74
CA PHE A 185 -13.58 8.04 17.81
C PHE A 185 -12.32 7.35 18.31
N GLN A 186 -11.73 7.80 19.43
CA GLN A 186 -10.39 7.39 19.84
C GLN A 186 -10.19 5.85 19.93
N PRO A 187 -11.10 5.06 20.54
CA PRO A 187 -10.91 3.59 20.58
C PRO A 187 -10.94 2.93 19.20
N ILE A 188 -11.69 3.52 18.27
CA ILE A 188 -11.82 3.02 16.90
C ILE A 188 -10.57 3.35 16.11
N VAL A 189 -10.09 4.59 16.24
CA VAL A 189 -8.86 5.06 15.61
C VAL A 189 -7.65 4.26 16.09
N GLU A 190 -7.55 3.96 17.38
CA GLU A 190 -6.47 3.12 17.93
C GLU A 190 -6.49 1.70 17.33
N THR A 191 -7.68 1.14 17.13
CA THR A 191 -7.85 -0.18 16.48
C THR A 191 -7.41 -0.12 15.01
N VAL A 192 -7.87 0.89 14.27
CA VAL A 192 -7.55 1.11 12.86
C VAL A 192 -6.06 1.36 12.68
N GLU A 193 -5.47 2.23 13.50
CA GLU A 193 -4.05 2.54 13.50
C GLU A 193 -3.20 1.32 13.83
N SER A 194 -3.61 0.52 14.82
CA SER A 194 -2.92 -0.73 15.13
C SER A 194 -2.93 -1.70 13.94
N SER A 195 -4.06 -1.83 13.25
CA SER A 195 -4.16 -2.63 12.02
C SER A 195 -3.23 -2.12 10.92
N LEU A 196 -3.19 -0.79 10.72
CA LEU A 196 -2.32 -0.17 9.72
C LEU A 196 -0.84 -0.39 10.05
N ARG A 197 -0.42 -0.18 11.30
CA ARG A 197 0.98 -0.25 11.73
C ARG A 197 1.51 -1.68 11.81
N HIS A 198 0.71 -2.62 12.30
CA HIS A 198 1.19 -3.97 12.62
C HIS A 198 0.85 -5.01 11.55
N GLN A 199 -0.08 -4.73 10.64
CA GLN A 199 -0.48 -5.67 9.58
C GLN A 199 -0.20 -5.10 8.19
N ALA A 200 -0.92 -4.03 7.82
CA ALA A 200 -0.88 -3.50 6.47
C ALA A 200 0.49 -2.93 6.08
N HIS A 201 1.12 -2.16 6.98
CA HIS A 201 2.42 -1.56 6.71
C HIS A 201 3.54 -2.60 6.54
N PRO A 202 3.74 -3.59 7.45
CA PRO A 202 4.70 -4.66 7.21
C PRO A 202 4.45 -5.46 5.93
N ASN A 203 3.18 -5.71 5.58
CA ASN A 203 2.82 -6.38 4.33
C ASN A 203 3.19 -5.53 3.10
N PHE A 204 2.91 -4.23 3.15
CA PHE A 204 3.32 -3.27 2.12
C PHE A 204 4.83 -3.24 1.93
N ILE A 205 5.61 -3.21 3.02
CA ILE A 205 7.08 -3.25 2.95
C ILE A 205 7.55 -4.55 2.30
N ARG A 206 7.05 -5.71 2.75
CA ARG A 206 7.40 -7.02 2.17
C ARG A 206 7.09 -7.10 0.68
N TRP A 207 5.94 -6.58 0.28
CA TRP A 207 5.54 -6.51 -1.12
C TRP A 207 6.43 -5.57 -1.94
N SER A 208 6.85 -4.46 -1.35
CA SER A 208 7.66 -3.43 -2.01
C SER A 208 9.12 -3.84 -2.25
N ILE A 209 9.63 -4.83 -1.51
CA ILE A 209 10.96 -5.40 -1.75
C ILE A 209 11.06 -6.02 -3.16
N CYS A 210 9.95 -6.56 -3.69
CA CYS A 210 9.91 -7.22 -4.99
C CYS A 210 10.11 -6.20 -6.13
N ASN A 211 11.27 -6.28 -6.80
CA ASN A 211 11.64 -5.35 -7.86
C ASN A 211 11.00 -5.66 -9.23
N GLY A 212 10.61 -6.92 -9.49
CA GLY A 212 10.02 -7.36 -10.74
C GLY A 212 8.55 -7.76 -10.59
N ASN A 213 7.79 -7.73 -11.69
CA ASN A 213 6.45 -8.30 -11.74
C ASN A 213 6.48 -9.85 -11.79
N LYS A 214 5.33 -10.50 -11.59
CA LYS A 214 5.24 -11.98 -11.58
C LYS A 214 5.83 -12.64 -12.85
N PRO A 215 5.56 -12.16 -14.09
CA PRO A 215 6.19 -12.72 -15.29
C PRO A 215 7.72 -12.65 -15.29
N ARG A 216 8.32 -11.50 -14.94
CA ARG A 216 9.78 -11.38 -14.89
C ARG A 216 10.39 -12.25 -13.79
N GLN A 217 9.72 -12.38 -12.64
CA GLN A 217 10.16 -13.29 -11.57
C GLN A 217 10.12 -14.75 -12.04
N MET A 218 9.07 -15.18 -12.74
CA MET A 218 8.98 -16.53 -13.31
C MET A 218 10.05 -16.79 -14.37
N PHE A 219 10.33 -15.79 -15.22
CA PHE A 219 11.43 -15.85 -16.17
C PHE A 219 12.79 -16.01 -15.47
N ALA A 220 13.06 -15.22 -14.42
CA ALA A 220 14.30 -15.33 -13.65
C ALA A 220 14.46 -16.70 -12.97
N LYS A 221 13.36 -17.26 -12.41
CA LYS A 221 13.36 -18.64 -11.87
C LYS A 221 13.69 -19.66 -12.96
N GLY A 222 13.07 -19.56 -14.13
CA GLY A 222 13.35 -20.43 -15.27
C GLY A 222 14.81 -20.35 -15.74
N LEU A 223 15.36 -19.15 -15.86
CA LEU A 223 16.77 -18.92 -16.20
C LEU A 223 17.71 -19.56 -15.16
N GLY A 224 17.42 -19.39 -13.87
CA GLY A 224 18.20 -20.00 -12.80
C GLY A 224 18.22 -21.53 -12.89
N VAL A 225 17.07 -22.17 -13.09
CA VAL A 225 16.96 -23.62 -13.28
C VAL A 225 17.71 -24.09 -14.53
N ALA A 226 17.57 -23.38 -15.65
CA ALA A 226 18.25 -23.73 -16.90
C ALA A 226 19.78 -23.69 -16.76
N LEU A 227 20.32 -22.66 -16.07
CA LEU A 227 21.75 -22.56 -15.79
C LEU A 227 22.24 -23.71 -14.90
N ILE A 228 21.46 -24.11 -13.88
CA ILE A 228 21.80 -25.26 -13.03
C ILE A 228 21.87 -26.55 -13.85
N ILE A 229 20.86 -26.80 -14.69
CA ILE A 229 20.82 -27.97 -15.58
C ILE A 229 22.04 -27.97 -16.51
N PHE A 230 22.36 -26.82 -17.13
CA PHE A 230 23.54 -26.70 -17.99
C PHE A 230 24.84 -26.99 -17.23
N GLY A 231 24.97 -26.50 -15.98
CA GLY A 231 26.11 -26.80 -15.12
C GLY A 231 26.27 -28.29 -14.86
N PHE A 232 25.18 -29.01 -14.57
CA PHE A 232 25.20 -30.46 -14.42
C PHE A 232 25.54 -31.19 -15.72
N LEU A 233 24.93 -30.81 -16.85
CA LEU A 233 25.25 -31.40 -18.15
C LEU A 233 26.72 -31.22 -18.50
N TYR A 234 27.26 -30.01 -18.31
CA TYR A 234 28.67 -29.72 -18.53
C TYR A 234 29.58 -30.53 -17.61
N ALA A 235 29.26 -30.62 -16.31
CA ALA A 235 30.04 -31.40 -15.35
C ALA A 235 30.03 -32.90 -15.68
N ILE A 236 28.88 -33.45 -16.09
CA ILE A 236 28.74 -34.86 -16.49
C ILE A 236 29.56 -35.12 -17.76
N LEU A 237 29.39 -34.32 -18.80
CA LEU A 237 30.11 -34.49 -20.07
C LEU A 237 31.64 -34.40 -19.88
N THR A 238 32.12 -33.44 -19.10
CA THR A 238 33.56 -33.31 -18.78
C THR A 238 34.08 -34.38 -17.81
N THR A 239 33.20 -35.07 -17.09
CA THR A 239 33.57 -36.19 -16.22
C THR A 239 33.72 -37.49 -16.99
N LEU A 240 32.82 -37.72 -17.95
CA LEU A 240 32.82 -38.88 -18.82
C LEU A 240 33.87 -38.80 -19.93
N SER A 241 34.30 -37.58 -20.32
CA SER A 241 35.33 -37.39 -21.34
C SER A 241 36.75 -37.65 -20.84
N ASN A 242 37.69 -37.67 -21.79
CA ASN A 242 39.14 -37.75 -21.54
C ASN A 242 39.78 -36.44 -21.03
N MET A 243 38.98 -35.40 -20.76
CA MET A 243 39.49 -34.10 -20.32
C MET A 243 40.12 -34.15 -18.91
N SER A 244 41.06 -33.23 -18.66
CA SER A 244 41.69 -33.11 -17.34
C SER A 244 40.68 -32.65 -16.28
N ARG A 245 40.92 -32.99 -15.00
CA ARG A 245 39.96 -32.73 -13.91
C ARG A 245 39.63 -31.24 -13.77
N GLY A 246 40.57 -30.35 -14.10
CA GLY A 246 40.39 -28.89 -14.02
C GLY A 246 39.24 -28.37 -14.87
N TRP A 247 38.93 -29.01 -16.01
CA TRP A 247 37.80 -28.58 -16.84
C TRP A 247 36.45 -28.71 -16.14
N ARG A 248 36.32 -29.66 -15.21
CA ARG A 248 35.10 -29.85 -14.43
C ARG A 248 34.81 -28.66 -13.52
N ALA A 249 35.83 -27.92 -13.09
CA ALA A 249 35.64 -26.74 -12.24
C ALA A 249 34.90 -25.59 -12.95
N PHE A 250 34.89 -25.52 -14.29
CA PHE A 250 34.11 -24.50 -15.00
C PHE A 250 32.59 -24.67 -14.85
N SER A 251 32.12 -25.87 -14.46
CA SER A 251 30.71 -26.07 -14.08
C SER A 251 30.28 -25.20 -12.89
N ALA A 252 31.22 -24.83 -12.01
CA ALA A 252 30.98 -23.96 -10.87
C ALA A 252 30.38 -22.61 -11.28
N LEU A 253 30.80 -22.04 -12.41
CA LEU A 253 30.28 -20.76 -12.90
C LEU A 253 28.77 -20.84 -13.15
N PHE A 254 28.32 -21.93 -13.77
CA PHE A 254 26.90 -22.14 -14.04
C PHE A 254 26.09 -22.37 -12.77
N TRP A 255 26.64 -23.10 -11.79
CA TRP A 255 25.97 -23.31 -10.50
C TRP A 255 25.92 -22.04 -9.65
N ILE A 256 27.00 -21.26 -9.58
CA ILE A 256 27.02 -19.98 -8.86
C ILE A 256 25.95 -19.06 -9.45
N LEU A 257 25.96 -18.85 -10.77
CA LEU A 257 25.00 -17.97 -11.44
C LEU A 257 23.56 -18.50 -11.33
N GLY A 258 23.36 -19.80 -11.58
CA GLY A 258 22.04 -20.42 -11.58
C GLY A 258 21.40 -20.45 -10.19
N ILE A 259 22.13 -20.91 -9.17
CA ILE A 259 21.62 -21.02 -7.79
C ILE A 259 21.40 -19.63 -7.18
N SER A 260 22.33 -18.69 -7.38
CA SER A 260 22.16 -17.31 -6.88
C SER A 260 20.95 -16.64 -7.52
N THR A 261 20.80 -16.76 -8.85
CA THR A 261 19.65 -16.20 -9.58
C THR A 261 18.34 -16.84 -9.11
N LEU A 262 18.31 -18.15 -8.94
CA LEU A 262 17.13 -18.88 -8.49
C LEU A 262 16.73 -18.47 -7.06
N TYR A 263 17.69 -18.39 -6.13
CA TYR A 263 17.46 -17.95 -4.75
C TYR A 263 16.92 -16.51 -4.70
N ALA A 264 17.56 -15.58 -5.42
CA ALA A 264 17.09 -14.20 -5.50
C ALA A 264 15.67 -14.11 -6.08
N ALA A 265 15.37 -14.89 -7.12
CA ALA A 265 14.05 -14.92 -7.74
C ALA A 265 12.97 -15.52 -6.83
N PHE A 266 13.31 -16.49 -5.96
CA PHE A 266 12.40 -16.98 -4.91
C PHE A 266 12.08 -15.92 -3.85
N ARG A 267 13.01 -15.01 -3.59
CA ARG A 267 12.81 -13.84 -2.71
C ARG A 267 12.12 -12.67 -3.44
N GLY A 268 11.63 -12.86 -4.66
CA GLY A 268 10.90 -11.85 -5.42
C GLY A 268 11.78 -10.83 -6.13
N MET A 269 13.08 -11.10 -6.26
CA MET A 269 14.05 -10.19 -6.89
C MET A 269 14.61 -10.71 -8.20
N CYS A 270 14.70 -9.82 -9.20
CA CYS A 270 15.48 -10.02 -10.40
C CYS A 270 16.86 -9.37 -10.22
N VAL A 271 17.93 -10.15 -10.36
CA VAL A 271 19.32 -9.69 -10.22
C VAL A 271 19.67 -8.58 -11.22
N VAL A 272 19.14 -8.65 -12.45
CA VAL A 272 19.36 -7.62 -13.48
C VAL A 272 18.80 -6.27 -13.05
N LEU A 273 17.55 -6.25 -12.56
CA LEU A 273 16.92 -5.02 -12.07
C LEU A 273 17.63 -4.47 -10.84
N HIS A 274 18.06 -5.37 -9.95
CA HIS A 274 18.81 -5.00 -8.77
C HIS A 274 20.12 -4.28 -9.13
N GLY A 275 20.89 -4.81 -10.09
CA GLY A 275 22.13 -4.17 -10.56
C GLY A 275 21.93 -2.80 -11.21
N LEU A 276 20.72 -2.51 -11.71
CA LEU A 276 20.35 -1.20 -12.24
C LEU A 276 19.72 -0.28 -11.17
N HIS A 277 19.52 -0.78 -9.94
CA HIS A 277 18.72 -0.13 -8.90
C HIS A 277 17.32 0.27 -9.37
N HIS A 278 16.73 -0.55 -10.26
CA HIS A 278 15.43 -0.33 -10.86
C HIS A 278 14.37 -1.27 -10.28
N ARG A 279 13.11 -0.82 -10.31
CA ARG A 279 11.91 -1.66 -10.14
C ARG A 279 11.02 -1.53 -11.37
N HIS A 280 10.22 -2.56 -11.65
CA HIS A 280 9.13 -2.41 -12.59
C HIS A 280 8.09 -1.40 -12.08
N LEU A 281 7.55 -0.62 -13.01
CA LEU A 281 6.32 0.12 -12.77
C LEU A 281 5.20 -0.86 -12.44
N ARG A 282 4.35 -0.46 -11.50
CA ARG A 282 3.15 -1.22 -11.16
C ARG A 282 2.11 -1.08 -12.28
N PRO A 283 1.20 -2.04 -12.45
CA PRO A 283 0.21 -2.00 -13.52
C PRO A 283 -0.56 -0.67 -13.60
N TRP A 284 -0.99 -0.11 -12.47
CA TRP A 284 -1.67 1.18 -12.41
C TRP A 284 -0.77 2.40 -12.67
N GLU A 285 0.55 2.29 -12.53
CA GLU A 285 1.51 3.37 -12.82
C GLU A 285 1.82 3.47 -14.33
N LEU A 286 1.59 2.40 -15.10
CA LEU A 286 2.00 2.32 -16.51
C LEU A 286 1.28 3.32 -17.43
N TRP A 287 0.08 3.73 -17.05
CA TRP A 287 -0.83 4.54 -17.88
C TRP A 287 -1.25 5.85 -17.21
N GLU A 288 -0.64 6.24 -16.08
CA GLU A 288 -1.02 7.44 -15.33
C GLU A 288 -1.01 8.71 -16.21
N SER A 289 -0.12 8.77 -17.21
CA SER A 289 -0.04 9.86 -18.20
C SER A 289 -1.13 9.81 -19.29
N GLU A 290 -1.64 8.63 -19.65
CA GLU A 290 -2.66 8.45 -20.71
C GLU A 290 -4.07 8.54 -20.13
N ASP A 291 -4.30 7.98 -18.95
CA ASP A 291 -5.60 7.99 -18.29
C ASP A 291 -5.97 9.42 -17.85
N SER A 292 -4.99 10.24 -17.43
CA SER A 292 -5.21 11.68 -17.17
C SER A 292 -5.77 12.47 -18.37
N ALA A 293 -5.53 12.00 -19.60
CA ALA A 293 -6.08 12.60 -20.82
C ALA A 293 -7.45 12.02 -21.20
N MET A 294 -7.72 10.76 -20.84
CA MET A 294 -8.98 10.06 -21.16
C MET A 294 -10.13 10.47 -20.23
N TYR A 295 -9.85 10.83 -18.97
CA TYR A 295 -10.86 11.36 -18.05
C TYR A 295 -11.43 12.75 -18.45
N LEU A 296 -10.81 13.44 -19.41
CA LEU A 296 -11.33 14.70 -19.94
C LEU A 296 -12.39 14.51 -21.03
N ASP A 297 -12.58 13.28 -21.54
CA ASP A 297 -13.41 13.02 -22.74
C ASP A 297 -14.69 12.22 -22.44
N ASP A 298 -14.77 11.48 -21.33
CA ASP A 298 -15.85 10.52 -21.10
C ASP A 298 -16.78 10.92 -19.95
N THR A 299 -17.68 11.88 -20.22
CA THR A 299 -18.74 12.31 -19.29
C THR A 299 -20.06 11.63 -19.63
N SER A 300 -20.09 10.29 -19.72
CA SER A 300 -21.36 9.57 -19.87
C SER A 300 -21.23 8.08 -19.56
N GLY A 301 -21.54 7.67 -18.34
CA GLY A 301 -21.65 6.24 -18.04
C GLY A 301 -21.80 5.89 -16.57
N SER A 302 -23.04 5.92 -16.07
CA SER A 302 -23.41 5.28 -14.81
C SER A 302 -23.30 3.76 -14.92
N GLY A 303 -22.44 3.10 -14.12
CA GLY A 303 -22.37 1.64 -14.13
C GLY A 303 -21.46 1.04 -13.06
N LYS A 304 -22.06 0.21 -12.20
CA LYS A 304 -21.46 -0.67 -11.19
C LYS A 304 -20.08 -1.27 -11.54
N TYR A 305 -19.17 -1.26 -10.57
CA TYR A 305 -18.00 -2.16 -10.44
C TYR A 305 -17.22 -2.42 -11.74
N GLU A 306 -16.84 -1.38 -12.48
CA GLU A 306 -15.86 -1.57 -13.53
C GLU A 306 -14.48 -1.81 -12.90
N GLU A 307 -14.07 -3.08 -12.93
CA GLU A 307 -12.69 -3.53 -12.86
C GLU A 307 -11.79 -2.53 -13.60
N TYR A 308 -10.89 -1.86 -12.86
CA TYR A 308 -10.20 -0.65 -13.30
C TYR A 308 -9.70 -0.77 -14.76
N PRO A 309 -9.83 0.28 -15.60
CA PRO A 309 -9.53 0.18 -17.04
C PRO A 309 -8.14 -0.38 -17.35
N TRP A 310 -7.17 -0.08 -16.49
CA TRP A 310 -5.80 -0.59 -16.59
C TRP A 310 -5.70 -2.11 -16.44
N VAL A 311 -6.61 -2.78 -15.72
CA VAL A 311 -6.60 -4.26 -15.54
C VAL A 311 -6.80 -4.93 -16.89
N LYS A 312 -7.88 -4.59 -17.61
CA LYS A 312 -8.17 -5.11 -18.95
C LYS A 312 -7.04 -4.81 -19.94
N LYS A 313 -6.45 -3.60 -19.85
CA LYS A 313 -5.28 -3.21 -20.66
C LYS A 313 -4.05 -4.06 -20.32
N TYR A 314 -3.81 -4.36 -19.04
CA TYR A 314 -2.66 -5.13 -18.57
C TYR A 314 -2.78 -6.61 -18.90
N GLU A 315 -3.96 -7.20 -18.73
CA GLU A 315 -4.20 -8.62 -19.03
C GLU A 315 -3.93 -8.95 -20.48
N LYS A 316 -4.42 -8.12 -21.41
CA LYS A 316 -4.25 -8.27 -22.87
C LYS A 316 -2.79 -8.17 -23.34
N ARG A 317 -1.85 -7.69 -22.52
CA ARG A 317 -0.43 -7.60 -22.93
C ARG A 317 0.21 -8.98 -23.01
N PHE A 318 0.99 -9.19 -24.08
CA PHE A 318 1.83 -10.38 -24.24
C PHE A 318 2.83 -10.54 -23.09
N VAL A 319 3.09 -11.79 -22.70
CA VAL A 319 3.97 -12.14 -21.56
C VAL A 319 5.38 -11.59 -21.74
N ILE A 320 5.94 -11.63 -22.95
CA ILE A 320 7.28 -11.09 -23.25
C ILE A 320 7.33 -9.59 -22.93
N ARG A 321 6.29 -8.85 -23.31
CA ARG A 321 6.20 -7.42 -23.01
C ARG A 321 6.08 -7.16 -21.51
N LYS A 322 5.40 -8.05 -20.77
CA LYS A 322 5.34 -7.99 -19.30
C LYS A 322 6.70 -8.28 -18.66
N ILE A 323 7.50 -9.20 -19.21
CA ILE A 323 8.84 -9.50 -18.69
C ILE A 323 9.77 -8.28 -18.81
N PHE A 324 9.65 -7.52 -19.90
CA PHE A 324 10.43 -6.31 -20.16
C PHE A 324 9.56 -5.05 -20.06
N ASP A 325 8.71 -4.98 -19.03
CA ASP A 325 7.88 -3.81 -18.76
C ASP A 325 8.75 -2.59 -18.40
N ARG A 326 8.14 -1.40 -18.44
CA ARG A 326 8.81 -0.16 -18.05
C ARG A 326 9.30 -0.23 -16.61
N GLU A 327 10.47 0.36 -16.39
CA GLU A 327 11.17 0.36 -15.11
C GLU A 327 11.44 1.78 -14.63
N VAL A 328 11.52 1.94 -13.32
CA VAL A 328 11.79 3.20 -12.62
C VAL A 328 12.85 2.98 -11.55
N TRP A 329 13.65 3.99 -11.29
CA TRP A 329 14.66 3.95 -10.26
C TRP A 329 14.04 3.83 -8.85
N VAL A 330 14.64 3.00 -8.00
CA VAL A 330 14.17 2.80 -6.62
C VAL A 330 14.59 3.98 -5.76
N GLN A 331 13.64 4.87 -5.48
CA GLN A 331 13.87 6.10 -4.71
C GLN A 331 14.30 5.83 -3.25
N GLU A 332 13.69 4.84 -2.62
CA GLU A 332 13.86 4.57 -1.19
C GLU A 332 15.22 3.89 -0.88
N PRO A 333 16.11 4.50 -0.08
CA PRO A 333 17.38 3.89 0.31
C PRO A 333 17.22 2.63 1.18
N ALA A 334 16.23 2.61 2.09
CA ALA A 334 16.00 1.46 2.96
C ALA A 334 15.61 0.19 2.16
N LEU A 335 14.81 0.35 1.09
CA LEU A 335 14.49 -0.77 0.19
C LEU A 335 15.72 -1.30 -0.53
N ARG A 336 16.62 -0.40 -0.96
CA ARG A 336 17.88 -0.80 -1.62
C ARG A 336 18.76 -1.61 -0.67
N GLN A 337 18.91 -1.18 0.58
CA GLN A 337 19.67 -1.93 1.59
C GLN A 337 19.11 -3.35 1.79
N ILE A 338 17.79 -3.51 1.85
CA ILE A 338 17.17 -4.84 1.97
C ILE A 338 17.47 -5.68 0.72
N GLN A 339 17.40 -5.09 -0.47
CA GLN A 339 17.71 -5.79 -1.72
C GLN A 339 19.20 -6.20 -1.79
N ASP A 340 20.11 -5.33 -1.35
CA ASP A 340 21.55 -5.61 -1.28
C ASP A 340 21.84 -6.82 -0.37
N ILE A 341 21.16 -6.89 0.79
CA ILE A 341 21.28 -8.03 1.72
C ILE A 341 20.81 -9.32 1.06
N ILE A 342 19.65 -9.29 0.39
CA ILE A 342 19.11 -10.49 -0.28
C ILE A 342 20.03 -10.91 -1.43
N PHE A 343 20.59 -9.96 -2.18
CA PHE A 343 21.54 -10.24 -3.25
C PHE A 343 22.81 -10.89 -2.70
N LEU A 344 23.40 -10.34 -1.64
CA LEU A 344 24.58 -10.92 -0.99
C LEU A 344 24.30 -12.33 -0.46
N GLN A 345 23.15 -12.54 0.20
CA GLN A 345 22.73 -13.88 0.64
C GLN A 345 22.63 -14.84 -0.54
N SER A 346 22.07 -14.39 -1.67
CA SER A 346 21.94 -15.23 -2.87
C SER A 346 23.30 -15.69 -3.41
N LEU A 347 24.28 -14.77 -3.44
CA LEU A 347 25.63 -15.04 -3.91
C LEU A 347 26.39 -15.99 -2.96
N LEU A 348 26.24 -15.81 -1.65
CA LEU A 348 26.84 -16.68 -0.64
C LEU A 348 26.28 -18.11 -0.73
N VAL A 349 24.96 -18.25 -0.83
CA VAL A 349 24.30 -19.56 -0.98
C VAL A 349 24.73 -20.23 -2.28
N GLY A 350 24.71 -19.51 -3.40
CA GLY A 350 25.13 -20.05 -4.69
C GLY A 350 26.59 -20.49 -4.71
N THR A 351 27.48 -19.69 -4.11
CA THR A 351 28.91 -20.02 -3.98
C THR A 351 29.14 -21.23 -3.09
N GLY A 352 28.51 -21.28 -1.91
CA GLY A 352 28.65 -22.40 -0.99
C GLY A 352 28.22 -23.73 -1.61
N VAL A 353 27.07 -23.75 -2.27
CA VAL A 353 26.58 -24.97 -2.94
C VAL A 353 27.46 -25.35 -4.13
N ALA A 354 27.87 -24.38 -4.95
CA ALA A 354 28.74 -24.65 -6.10
C ALA A 354 30.09 -25.25 -5.67
N VAL A 355 30.71 -24.75 -4.60
CA VAL A 355 31.96 -25.30 -4.05
C VAL A 355 31.80 -26.78 -3.67
N VAL A 356 30.72 -27.12 -2.97
CA VAL A 356 30.42 -28.52 -2.60
C VAL A 356 30.26 -29.40 -3.84
N LEU A 357 29.47 -28.96 -4.82
CA LEU A 357 29.27 -29.70 -6.07
C LEU A 357 30.58 -29.87 -6.85
N THR A 358 31.40 -28.82 -6.93
CA THR A 358 32.70 -28.90 -7.62
C THR A 358 33.64 -29.89 -6.96
N ILE A 359 33.71 -29.93 -5.61
CA ILE A 359 34.51 -30.93 -4.88
C ILE A 359 34.05 -32.35 -5.22
N ILE A 360 32.73 -32.59 -5.25
CA ILE A 360 32.16 -33.90 -5.61
C ILE A 360 32.61 -34.31 -7.02
N PHE A 361 32.40 -33.47 -8.03
CA PHE A 361 32.75 -33.80 -9.41
C PHE A 361 34.26 -33.89 -9.67
N LEU A 362 35.10 -33.19 -8.90
CA LEU A 362 36.56 -33.33 -8.97
C LEU A 362 37.05 -34.64 -8.35
N ALA A 363 36.35 -35.17 -7.33
CA ALA A 363 36.69 -36.43 -6.68
C ALA A 363 36.36 -37.67 -7.55
N VAL A 364 35.37 -37.57 -8.45
CA VAL A 364 35.00 -38.68 -9.35
C VAL A 364 36.17 -39.02 -10.29
N PRO A 365 36.52 -40.30 -10.50
CA PRO A 365 37.54 -40.69 -11.49
C PRO A 365 37.12 -40.33 -12.93
N ARG A 366 38.01 -40.51 -13.91
CA ARG A 366 37.67 -40.28 -15.33
C ARG A 366 36.90 -41.47 -15.88
N GLY A 367 35.83 -41.20 -16.64
CA GLY A 367 35.01 -42.24 -17.28
C GLY A 367 35.66 -42.81 -18.55
N GLY A 368 36.31 -41.96 -19.35
CA GLY A 368 37.04 -42.38 -20.56
C GLY A 368 36.13 -42.83 -21.72
N LEU A 369 34.89 -42.34 -21.78
CA LEU A 369 33.90 -42.77 -22.79
C LEU A 369 34.07 -42.09 -24.16
N PHE A 370 34.67 -40.90 -24.21
CA PHE A 370 34.93 -40.13 -25.43
C PHE A 370 36.12 -39.18 -25.26
#